data_AF-A0A957J6V4-F1
#
_entry.id   AF-A0A957J6V4-F1
#
_cell.length_a   1.000
_cell.length_b   1.000
_cell.length_c   1.000
_cell.angle_alpha   90.00
_cell.angle_beta   90.00
_cell.angle_gamma   90.00
#
_symmetry.space_group_name_H-M   'P 1'
#
loop_
_entity.id
_entity.type
_entity.pdbx_description
1 polymer ?
#
loop_
_entity_poly.entity_id
_entity_poly.type
_entity_poly.pdbx_seq_one_letter_code
_entity_poly.pdbx_strand_id
1 'polypeptide(L)'
;NTARSDGGAIYSNDGTATIEYSTFTGNVADSDLNGVGDAGGVWDNNPTGSTTIRYSLIAGNIDGSGGTSPDVYGSDFIGNSYNLIGDATGSTGFTFTPSGSDMNFSTLGISNIAEVIDTVLRDDGGGTETIALMPGSPAIDAIPGCSLVLDQRGEMRPVDYDLDSVANCDIGAFERQVDETWTAVLNAGDTRTFGATLTTISDNNVGGNVPGNVTITRTNQPPGGGVPETGEMPFYVTITPDTDSGLDVDLTLCYTDWEVAQGGSVVEAGLQLFRYTGAGGVWSPVGADVVDTVNNCVTKYNVTQLSSWTLGNLAPTAVSLESMSGGLHETAVSYLVALAASLLGGFTLLLLRRRQMAMATQKHHGKMN
;
A
#
# COMPACT_ATOMS: atom_id res chain seq x y z
N ASN A 1 -14.39 2.06 16.57
CA ASN A 1 -14.97 2.94 17.62
C ASN A 1 -16.18 2.27 18.26
N THR A 2 -16.61 2.71 19.45
CA THR A 2 -17.80 2.17 20.12
C THR A 2 -18.64 3.29 20.74
N ALA A 3 -19.95 3.31 20.49
CA ALA A 3 -20.94 4.22 21.07
C ALA A 3 -21.98 3.44 21.89
N ARG A 4 -22.59 4.07 22.90
CA ARG A 4 -23.67 3.44 23.71
C ARG A 4 -25.06 3.55 23.08
N SER A 5 -25.22 4.41 22.08
CA SER A 5 -26.46 4.65 21.36
C SER A 5 -26.16 4.53 19.87
N ASP A 6 -26.65 5.45 19.06
CA ASP A 6 -26.52 5.44 17.60
C ASP A 6 -25.13 5.83 17.08
N GLY A 7 -24.83 5.39 15.85
CA GLY A 7 -23.71 5.92 15.06
C GLY A 7 -22.35 5.60 15.64
N GLY A 8 -21.97 4.32 15.63
CA GLY A 8 -20.72 3.86 16.23
C GLY A 8 -19.46 4.53 15.66
N ALA A 9 -19.49 5.00 14.40
CA ALA A 9 -18.46 5.82 13.79
C ALA A 9 -18.81 7.32 13.82
N ILE A 10 -19.98 7.68 13.30
CA ILE A 10 -20.45 9.07 13.21
C ILE A 10 -21.91 9.14 13.66
N TYR A 11 -22.17 10.10 14.54
CA TYR A 11 -23.51 10.54 14.95
C TYR A 11 -23.76 11.95 14.41
N SER A 12 -24.76 12.11 13.54
CA SER A 12 -25.13 13.38 12.91
C SER A 12 -26.56 13.76 13.27
N ASN A 13 -26.75 14.88 13.99
CA ASN A 13 -28.07 15.36 14.43
C ASN A 13 -28.20 16.88 14.24
N ASP A 14 -29.15 17.31 13.40
CA ASP A 14 -29.32 18.68 12.88
C ASP A 14 -28.02 19.37 12.36
N GLY A 15 -27.02 18.59 11.99
CA GLY A 15 -25.70 19.04 11.53
C GLY A 15 -25.47 18.87 10.03
N THR A 16 -24.33 19.37 9.57
CA THR A 16 -23.81 19.05 8.23
C THR A 16 -22.50 18.30 8.35
N ALA A 17 -22.40 17.18 7.64
CA ALA A 17 -21.20 16.36 7.57
C ALA A 17 -20.92 16.00 6.11
N THR A 18 -19.63 15.95 5.75
CA THR A 18 -19.17 15.44 4.46
C THR A 18 -18.18 14.33 4.73
N ILE A 19 -18.51 13.14 4.24
CA ILE A 19 -17.66 11.94 4.31
C ILE A 19 -17.24 11.63 2.87
N GLU A 20 -15.94 11.66 2.63
CA GLU A 20 -15.35 11.49 1.31
C GLU A 20 -14.08 10.64 1.40
N TYR A 21 -13.91 9.68 0.47
CA TYR A 21 -12.77 8.75 0.43
C TYR A 21 -12.44 8.14 1.80
N SER A 22 -13.47 7.69 2.51
CA SER A 22 -13.34 7.17 3.88
C SER A 22 -13.76 5.71 3.96
N THR A 23 -13.11 4.97 4.85
CA THR A 23 -13.47 3.58 5.17
C THR A 23 -13.91 3.49 6.63
N PHE A 24 -15.17 3.15 6.88
CA PHE A 24 -15.70 2.89 8.22
C PHE A 24 -16.11 1.43 8.35
N THR A 25 -15.36 0.69 9.16
CA THR A 25 -15.60 -0.72 9.45
C THR A 25 -15.34 -1.03 10.92
N GLY A 26 -15.98 -2.07 11.45
CA GLY A 26 -15.77 -2.53 12.83
C GLY A 26 -16.16 -1.53 13.92
N ASN A 27 -16.97 -0.53 13.60
CA ASN A 27 -17.53 0.38 14.60
C ASN A 27 -18.79 -0.22 15.23
N VAL A 28 -19.05 0.10 16.50
CA VAL A 28 -20.14 -0.51 17.26
C VAL A 28 -21.07 0.55 17.83
N ALA A 29 -22.36 0.47 17.53
CA ALA A 29 -23.46 1.15 18.21
C ALA A 29 -24.10 0.23 19.25
N ASP A 30 -24.85 0.80 20.22
CA ASP A 30 -25.42 0.07 21.38
C ASP A 30 -24.40 -0.84 22.10
N SER A 31 -23.22 -0.32 22.38
CA SER A 31 -22.15 -1.09 23.06
C SER A 31 -22.46 -1.46 24.51
N ASP A 32 -23.50 -0.89 25.12
CA ASP A 32 -23.99 -1.30 26.45
C ASP A 32 -25.14 -2.32 26.40
N LEU A 33 -25.55 -2.73 25.19
CA LEU A 33 -26.47 -3.83 24.89
C LEU A 33 -27.82 -3.67 25.58
N ASN A 34 -28.31 -2.44 25.65
CA ASN A 34 -29.59 -2.13 26.28
C ASN A 34 -30.78 -2.27 25.31
N GLY A 35 -30.50 -2.51 24.03
CA GLY A 35 -31.50 -2.65 22.96
C GLY A 35 -31.91 -1.32 22.33
N VAL A 36 -31.12 -0.26 22.50
CA VAL A 36 -31.40 1.09 21.99
C VAL A 36 -30.19 1.67 21.27
N GLY A 37 -30.42 2.10 20.04
CA GLY A 37 -29.42 2.65 19.14
C GLY A 37 -29.61 2.06 17.75
N ASP A 38 -29.27 2.83 16.73
CA ASP A 38 -29.26 2.41 15.34
C ASP A 38 -27.89 2.67 14.68
N ALA A 39 -27.58 1.89 13.66
CA ALA A 39 -26.39 1.99 12.80
C ALA A 39 -25.03 1.91 13.50
N GLY A 40 -24.34 0.79 13.30
CA GLY A 40 -22.96 0.63 13.78
C GLY A 40 -21.98 1.62 13.16
N GLY A 41 -22.23 2.06 11.92
CA GLY A 41 -21.37 2.99 11.19
C GLY A 41 -21.84 4.44 11.36
N VAL A 42 -22.69 4.90 10.45
CA VAL A 42 -23.15 6.30 10.41
C VAL A 42 -24.64 6.39 10.70
N TRP A 43 -24.98 7.16 11.73
CA TRP A 43 -26.36 7.50 12.02
C TRP A 43 -26.63 8.97 11.69
N ASP A 44 -27.77 9.20 11.05
CA ASP A 44 -28.17 10.50 10.51
C ASP A 44 -29.64 10.83 10.85
N ASN A 45 -29.85 11.94 11.54
CA ASN A 45 -31.16 12.53 11.77
C ASN A 45 -31.06 14.05 11.62
N ASN A 46 -31.19 14.53 10.39
CA ASN A 46 -30.86 15.89 10.03
C ASN A 46 -32.04 16.59 9.35
N PRO A 47 -33.20 16.77 10.03
CA PRO A 47 -34.35 17.42 9.44
C PRO A 47 -34.08 18.88 9.00
N THR A 48 -33.00 19.49 9.50
CA THR A 48 -32.53 20.82 9.12
C THR A 48 -31.10 20.87 8.55
N GLY A 49 -30.45 19.71 8.40
CA GLY A 49 -29.07 19.54 7.97
C GLY A 49 -28.93 18.58 6.79
N SER A 50 -27.71 18.05 6.58
CA SER A 50 -27.49 16.97 5.60
C SER A 50 -26.15 16.27 5.84
N THR A 51 -26.12 14.94 5.69
CA THR A 51 -24.87 14.17 5.65
C THR A 51 -24.58 13.74 4.22
N THR A 52 -23.54 14.32 3.60
CA THR A 52 -23.10 13.92 2.25
C THR A 52 -22.09 12.79 2.36
N ILE A 53 -22.31 11.69 1.65
CA ILE A 53 -21.37 10.57 1.55
C ILE A 53 -21.03 10.35 0.08
N ARG A 54 -19.73 10.36 -0.24
CA ARG A 54 -19.22 10.08 -1.58
C ARG A 54 -17.92 9.29 -1.53
N TYR A 55 -17.68 8.46 -2.53
CA TYR A 55 -16.42 7.74 -2.72
C TYR A 55 -16.00 6.90 -1.50
N SER A 56 -16.95 6.51 -0.63
CA SER A 56 -16.65 5.96 0.69
C SER A 56 -17.19 4.55 0.89
N LEU A 57 -16.48 3.76 1.67
CA LEU A 57 -16.81 2.39 2.04
C LEU A 57 -17.30 2.36 3.48
N ILE A 58 -18.55 1.98 3.71
CA ILE A 58 -19.13 1.87 5.06
C ILE A 58 -19.75 0.49 5.18
N ALA A 59 -19.02 -0.44 5.79
CA ALA A 59 -19.43 -1.84 5.84
C ALA A 59 -18.83 -2.59 7.03
N GLY A 60 -19.54 -3.59 7.53
CA GLY A 60 -19.08 -4.44 8.64
C GLY A 60 -19.07 -3.73 9.99
N ASN A 61 -19.88 -2.70 10.15
CA ASN A 61 -20.16 -2.07 11.43
C ASN A 61 -21.31 -2.80 12.14
N ILE A 62 -21.35 -2.72 13.47
CA ILE A 62 -22.19 -3.55 14.33
C ILE A 62 -23.17 -2.66 15.08
N ASP A 63 -24.44 -3.01 15.02
CA ASP A 63 -25.47 -2.51 15.92
C ASP A 63 -25.78 -3.56 17.00
N GLY A 64 -25.54 -3.22 18.26
CA GLY A 64 -25.77 -4.09 19.42
C GLY A 64 -27.23 -4.29 19.81
N SER A 65 -28.17 -3.56 19.20
CA SER A 65 -29.58 -3.51 19.62
C SER A 65 -30.39 -4.80 19.39
N GLY A 66 -29.81 -5.79 18.69
CA GLY A 66 -30.42 -7.11 18.47
C GLY A 66 -31.49 -7.14 17.37
N GLY A 67 -31.62 -6.06 16.60
CA GLY A 67 -32.47 -5.95 15.41
C GLY A 67 -31.70 -6.12 14.10
N THR A 68 -32.12 -5.37 13.07
CA THR A 68 -31.28 -5.17 11.88
C THR A 68 -30.01 -4.45 12.30
N SER A 69 -28.85 -4.79 11.72
CA SER A 69 -27.57 -4.14 12.04
C SER A 69 -27.07 -3.32 10.85
N PRO A 70 -27.73 -2.18 10.54
CA PRO A 70 -27.34 -1.38 9.40
C PRO A 70 -25.96 -0.76 9.60
N ASP A 71 -25.22 -0.61 8.51
CA ASP A 71 -23.98 0.17 8.46
C ASP A 71 -24.28 1.68 8.44
N VAL A 72 -25.42 2.05 7.84
CA VAL A 72 -25.93 3.42 7.81
C VAL A 72 -27.43 3.44 8.10
N TYR A 73 -27.89 4.40 8.89
CA TYR A 73 -29.31 4.59 9.22
C TYR A 73 -29.67 6.08 9.25
N GLY A 74 -30.79 6.46 8.64
CA GLY A 74 -31.22 7.85 8.57
C GLY A 74 -31.83 8.28 7.23
N SER A 75 -32.61 9.35 7.23
CA SER A 75 -33.34 9.78 6.03
C SER A 75 -32.66 10.87 5.18
N ASP A 76 -31.66 11.55 5.71
CA ASP A 76 -31.19 12.82 5.14
C ASP A 76 -29.77 12.73 4.53
N PHE A 77 -29.40 11.54 4.07
CA PHE A 77 -28.16 11.35 3.31
C PHE A 77 -28.25 11.97 1.92
N ILE A 78 -27.15 12.60 1.50
CA ILE A 78 -26.87 12.96 0.11
C ILE A 78 -25.83 11.97 -0.41
N GLY A 79 -26.29 10.90 -1.06
CA GLY A 79 -25.47 9.84 -1.66
C GLY A 79 -25.39 9.94 -3.19
N ASN A 80 -25.42 8.78 -3.87
CA ASN A 80 -25.32 8.57 -5.32
C ASN A 80 -23.99 9.05 -5.92
N SER A 81 -22.91 8.77 -5.22
CA SER A 81 -21.58 9.30 -5.53
C SER A 81 -20.51 8.25 -5.31
N TYR A 82 -20.75 7.03 -5.82
CA TYR A 82 -19.82 5.90 -5.76
C TYR A 82 -19.48 5.49 -4.33
N ASN A 83 -20.51 5.24 -3.53
CA ASN A 83 -20.34 4.65 -2.21
C ASN A 83 -20.51 3.13 -2.27
N LEU A 84 -19.80 2.42 -1.40
CA LEU A 84 -20.01 0.99 -1.17
C LEU A 84 -20.50 0.79 0.26
N ILE A 85 -21.78 0.45 0.40
CA ILE A 85 -22.44 0.30 1.69
C ILE A 85 -22.71 -1.19 1.98
N GLY A 86 -22.35 -1.68 3.17
CA GLY A 86 -22.64 -3.06 3.54
C GLY A 86 -24.15 -3.29 3.69
N ASP A 87 -24.76 -2.70 4.71
CA ASP A 87 -26.20 -2.68 4.95
C ASP A 87 -26.74 -1.25 5.08
N ALA A 88 -27.66 -0.88 4.18
CA ALA A 88 -28.31 0.43 4.15
C ALA A 88 -29.78 0.38 4.62
N THR A 89 -30.18 -0.69 5.32
CA THR A 89 -31.57 -0.85 5.77
C THR A 89 -31.98 0.30 6.70
N GLY A 90 -33.14 0.90 6.40
CA GLY A 90 -33.64 2.06 7.16
C GLY A 90 -33.03 3.39 6.72
N SER A 91 -32.16 3.41 5.71
CA SER A 91 -31.62 4.64 5.13
C SER A 91 -32.35 5.08 3.86
N THR A 92 -32.36 6.39 3.60
CA THR A 92 -32.69 6.97 2.29
C THR A 92 -31.55 7.86 1.79
N GLY A 93 -31.59 8.28 0.51
CA GLY A 93 -30.54 9.12 -0.09
C GLY A 93 -29.54 8.37 -0.97
N PHE A 94 -29.59 7.04 -0.98
CA PHE A 94 -28.78 6.15 -1.83
C PHE A 94 -29.62 5.47 -2.91
N THR A 95 -29.01 5.13 -4.05
CA THR A 95 -29.66 4.42 -5.17
C THR A 95 -28.84 3.20 -5.58
N PHE A 96 -29.21 2.04 -5.04
CA PHE A 96 -28.56 0.76 -5.34
C PHE A 96 -29.23 0.07 -6.52
N THR A 97 -29.05 0.61 -7.72
CA THR A 97 -29.55 0.00 -8.97
C THR A 97 -28.39 -0.30 -9.91
N PRO A 98 -28.53 -1.20 -10.90
CA PRO A 98 -27.45 -1.46 -11.86
C PRO A 98 -26.96 -0.21 -12.63
N SER A 99 -27.77 0.86 -12.69
CA SER A 99 -27.41 2.15 -13.27
C SER A 99 -27.10 3.23 -12.22
N GLY A 100 -27.17 2.90 -10.93
CA GLY A 100 -26.77 3.76 -9.83
C GLY A 100 -25.25 3.69 -9.65
N SER A 101 -24.66 4.78 -9.19
CA SER A 101 -23.23 4.82 -8.86
C SER A 101 -22.94 4.19 -7.51
N ASP A 102 -23.90 4.21 -6.57
CA ASP A 102 -23.74 3.54 -5.28
C ASP A 102 -24.01 2.03 -5.40
N MET A 103 -23.24 1.26 -4.66
CA MET A 103 -23.35 -0.17 -4.54
C MET A 103 -23.69 -0.56 -3.11
N ASN A 104 -24.37 -1.70 -2.95
CA ASN A 104 -24.49 -2.33 -1.65
C ASN A 104 -24.22 -3.84 -1.73
N PHE A 105 -23.91 -4.44 -0.58
CA PHE A 105 -23.52 -5.85 -0.56
C PHE A 105 -24.66 -6.77 -1.01
N SER A 106 -25.91 -6.43 -0.67
CA SER A 106 -27.06 -7.23 -1.06
C SER A 106 -27.27 -7.29 -2.57
N THR A 107 -27.07 -6.19 -3.31
CA THR A 107 -27.24 -6.18 -4.78
C THR A 107 -26.07 -6.83 -5.49
N LEU A 108 -24.88 -6.80 -4.87
CA LEU A 108 -23.68 -7.47 -5.37
C LEU A 108 -23.59 -8.96 -4.98
N GLY A 109 -24.47 -9.43 -4.08
CA GLY A 109 -24.44 -10.81 -3.59
C GLY A 109 -23.28 -11.10 -2.62
N ILE A 110 -22.73 -10.07 -1.99
CA ILE A 110 -21.62 -10.16 -1.03
C ILE A 110 -22.22 -10.46 0.34
N SER A 111 -21.71 -11.49 1.02
CA SER A 111 -22.18 -11.91 2.35
C SER A 111 -21.09 -11.84 3.42
N ASN A 112 -19.84 -11.68 3.02
CA ASN A 112 -18.69 -11.62 3.90
C ASN A 112 -17.83 -10.39 3.55
N ILE A 113 -17.70 -9.48 4.52
CA ILE A 113 -16.87 -8.27 4.38
C ILE A 113 -15.40 -8.58 4.06
N ALA A 114 -14.90 -9.76 4.45
CA ALA A 114 -13.54 -10.19 4.15
C ALA A 114 -13.29 -10.49 2.66
N GLU A 115 -14.33 -10.47 1.81
CA GLU A 115 -14.20 -10.49 0.34
C GLU A 115 -13.88 -9.09 -0.22
N VAL A 116 -14.12 -8.04 0.55
CA VAL A 116 -14.04 -6.64 0.11
C VAL A 116 -12.84 -5.93 0.72
N ILE A 117 -12.60 -6.11 2.03
CA ILE A 117 -11.54 -5.44 2.78
C ILE A 117 -10.82 -6.38 3.74
N ASP A 118 -9.60 -6.01 4.11
CA ASP A 118 -8.96 -6.56 5.30
C ASP A 118 -9.71 -6.08 6.54
N THR A 119 -10.20 -7.01 7.36
CA THR A 119 -10.99 -6.65 8.55
C THR A 119 -10.14 -6.21 9.74
N VAL A 120 -8.82 -6.14 9.56
CA VAL A 120 -7.85 -5.78 10.59
C VAL A 120 -6.97 -4.65 10.06
N LEU A 121 -6.76 -3.63 10.88
CA LEU A 121 -5.78 -2.58 10.59
C LEU A 121 -4.38 -3.19 10.46
N ARG A 122 -3.68 -2.87 9.38
CA ARG A 122 -2.32 -3.32 9.13
C ARG A 122 -1.40 -2.16 8.79
N ASP A 123 -0.12 -2.37 9.05
CA ASP A 123 0.95 -1.51 8.55
C ASP A 123 1.15 -1.81 7.06
N ASP A 124 0.34 -1.17 6.21
CA ASP A 124 0.39 -1.28 4.75
C ASP A 124 1.22 -0.15 4.12
N GLY A 125 2.09 0.48 4.90
CA GLY A 125 2.84 1.69 4.56
C GLY A 125 2.18 3.00 5.02
N GLY A 126 2.89 4.10 4.87
CA GLY A 126 2.43 5.44 5.27
C GLY A 126 2.53 5.74 6.77
N GLY A 127 1.81 6.77 7.22
CA GLY A 127 1.91 7.30 8.58
C GLY A 127 0.98 6.65 9.62
N THR A 128 0.05 5.79 9.20
CA THR A 128 -0.96 5.14 10.06
C THR A 128 -1.26 3.74 9.55
N GLU A 129 -1.64 2.81 10.43
CA GLU A 129 -2.23 1.54 9.99
C GLU A 129 -3.50 1.80 9.16
N THR A 130 -3.72 0.98 8.13
CA THR A 130 -4.83 1.14 7.17
C THR A 130 -5.64 -0.14 7.01
N ILE A 131 -6.77 -0.01 6.31
CA ILE A 131 -7.61 -1.13 5.89
C ILE A 131 -7.47 -1.29 4.38
N ALA A 132 -6.70 -2.29 3.96
CA ALA A 132 -6.48 -2.58 2.55
C ALA A 132 -7.73 -3.18 1.87
N LEU A 133 -7.89 -2.93 0.57
CA LEU A 133 -8.89 -3.61 -0.25
C LEU A 133 -8.41 -5.02 -0.64
N MET A 134 -9.31 -6.00 -0.56
CA MET A 134 -9.01 -7.37 -0.95
C MET A 134 -8.99 -7.53 -2.48
N PRO A 135 -8.16 -8.41 -3.04
CA PRO A 135 -8.20 -8.70 -4.48
C PRO A 135 -9.60 -9.11 -4.95
N GLY A 136 -10.11 -8.45 -5.99
CA GLY A 136 -11.46 -8.69 -6.52
C GLY A 136 -12.57 -7.93 -5.78
N SER A 137 -12.24 -7.07 -4.83
CA SER A 137 -13.19 -6.18 -4.17
C SER A 137 -13.91 -5.29 -5.20
N PRO A 138 -15.25 -5.12 -5.10
CA PRO A 138 -15.99 -4.20 -5.96
C PRO A 138 -15.67 -2.72 -5.70
N ALA A 139 -14.89 -2.42 -4.66
CA ALA A 139 -14.42 -1.07 -4.40
C ALA A 139 -13.28 -0.66 -5.33
N ILE A 140 -12.60 -1.62 -5.97
CA ILE A 140 -11.45 -1.36 -6.83
C ILE A 140 -11.90 -0.81 -8.17
N ASP A 141 -11.20 0.22 -8.68
CA ASP A 141 -11.44 0.87 -9.99
C ASP A 141 -12.89 1.35 -10.20
N ALA A 142 -13.62 1.60 -9.11
CA ALA A 142 -15.06 1.83 -9.17
C ALA A 142 -15.46 3.29 -9.41
N ILE A 143 -14.56 4.25 -9.20
CA ILE A 143 -14.82 5.67 -9.37
C ILE A 143 -14.18 6.17 -10.67
N PRO A 144 -14.98 6.61 -11.66
CA PRO A 144 -14.45 7.20 -12.89
C PRO A 144 -13.73 8.52 -12.61
N GLY A 145 -12.41 8.45 -12.53
CA GLY A 145 -11.52 9.56 -12.19
C GLY A 145 -11.47 9.91 -10.69
N CYS A 146 -10.43 10.65 -10.32
CA CYS A 146 -10.16 11.03 -8.94
C CYS A 146 -10.16 12.55 -8.73
N SER A 147 -10.70 13.00 -7.60
CA SER A 147 -10.51 14.38 -7.12
C SER A 147 -9.38 14.49 -6.09
N LEU A 148 -9.08 13.40 -5.37
CA LEU A 148 -7.88 13.27 -4.53
C LEU A 148 -6.77 12.60 -5.32
N VAL A 149 -5.53 13.01 -5.07
CA VAL A 149 -4.33 12.47 -5.74
C VAL A 149 -3.51 11.55 -4.84
N LEU A 150 -3.84 11.48 -3.55
CA LEU A 150 -3.21 10.60 -2.56
C LEU A 150 -4.26 9.87 -1.72
N ASP A 151 -3.96 8.64 -1.32
CA ASP A 151 -4.74 7.86 -0.36
C ASP A 151 -4.30 8.13 1.09
N GLN A 152 -4.88 7.40 2.07
CA GLN A 152 -4.55 7.57 3.49
C GLN A 152 -3.05 7.38 3.81
N ARG A 153 -2.35 6.55 3.05
CA ARG A 153 -0.93 6.26 3.25
C ARG A 153 -0.05 7.36 2.68
N GLY A 154 -0.62 8.22 1.84
CA GLY A 154 0.11 9.17 1.02
C GLY A 154 0.61 8.56 -0.28
N GLU A 155 0.07 7.42 -0.71
CA GLU A 155 0.39 6.80 -2.01
C GLU A 155 -0.52 7.37 -3.10
N MET A 156 -0.02 7.42 -4.34
CA MET A 156 -0.77 8.04 -5.44
C MET A 156 -2.02 7.26 -5.82
N ARG A 157 -3.02 8.04 -6.26
CA ARG A 157 -4.28 7.61 -6.85
C ARG A 157 -4.67 8.53 -8.02
N PRO A 158 -5.35 8.05 -9.08
CA PRO A 158 -5.72 6.64 -9.27
C PRO A 158 -4.52 5.80 -9.69
N VAL A 159 -4.64 4.49 -9.51
CA VAL A 159 -3.74 3.51 -10.11
C VAL A 159 -4.57 2.57 -10.96
N ASP A 160 -4.16 2.38 -12.22
CA ASP A 160 -4.78 1.38 -13.10
C ASP A 160 -4.47 -0.02 -12.56
N TYR A 161 -5.41 -0.60 -11.81
CA TYR A 161 -5.22 -1.90 -11.17
C TYR A 161 -5.56 -3.07 -12.10
N ASP A 162 -6.61 -2.93 -12.93
CA ASP A 162 -7.03 -3.98 -13.86
C ASP A 162 -6.29 -3.99 -15.22
N LEU A 163 -5.46 -2.98 -15.45
CA LEU A 163 -4.56 -2.82 -16.60
C LEU A 163 -5.29 -2.65 -17.92
N ASP A 164 -6.49 -2.08 -17.89
CA ASP A 164 -7.27 -1.77 -19.10
C ASP A 164 -6.83 -0.46 -19.79
N SER A 165 -5.78 0.18 -19.27
CA SER A 165 -5.24 1.49 -19.68
C SER A 165 -6.09 2.69 -19.24
N VAL A 166 -7.05 2.49 -18.33
CA VAL A 166 -7.86 3.53 -17.71
C VAL A 166 -7.75 3.45 -16.19
N ALA A 167 -6.94 4.33 -15.60
CA ALA A 167 -6.84 4.43 -14.16
C ALA A 167 -8.12 5.03 -13.55
N ASN A 168 -8.83 4.24 -12.75
CA ASN A 168 -9.98 4.66 -11.95
C ASN A 168 -9.61 4.70 -10.47
N CYS A 169 -10.40 5.42 -9.68
CA CYS A 169 -10.17 5.53 -8.24
C CYS A 169 -10.88 4.41 -7.48
N ASP A 170 -10.26 3.99 -6.38
CA ASP A 170 -10.90 3.07 -5.45
C ASP A 170 -11.85 3.77 -4.48
N ILE A 171 -12.95 3.09 -4.15
CA ILE A 171 -13.88 3.51 -3.09
C ILE A 171 -13.22 3.29 -1.72
N GLY A 172 -13.20 4.35 -0.91
CA GLY A 172 -12.68 4.35 0.45
C GLY A 172 -11.36 5.10 0.62
N ALA A 173 -10.71 4.86 1.75
CA ALA A 173 -9.50 5.55 2.17
C ALA A 173 -8.20 4.99 1.58
N PHE A 174 -8.26 3.84 0.91
CA PHE A 174 -7.12 3.08 0.44
C PHE A 174 -7.21 2.91 -1.08
N GLU A 175 -6.12 3.23 -1.79
CA GLU A 175 -5.98 2.95 -3.22
C GLU A 175 -5.13 1.70 -3.41
N ARG A 176 -5.65 0.69 -4.08
CA ARG A 176 -4.97 -0.57 -4.26
C ARG A 176 -3.84 -0.42 -5.27
N GLN A 177 -2.63 -0.58 -4.78
CA GLN A 177 -1.44 -0.63 -5.63
C GLN A 177 -1.35 -1.96 -6.38
N VAL A 178 -0.86 -1.91 -7.61
CA VAL A 178 -0.55 -3.11 -8.40
C VAL A 178 0.95 -3.21 -8.63
N ASP A 179 1.50 -4.37 -8.26
CA ASP A 179 2.81 -4.82 -8.69
C ASP A 179 2.60 -5.93 -9.72
N GLU A 180 2.98 -5.67 -10.96
CA GLU A 180 2.93 -6.66 -12.01
C GLU A 180 4.24 -7.44 -12.05
N THR A 181 4.19 -8.73 -11.72
CA THR A 181 5.40 -9.58 -11.66
C THR A 181 5.40 -10.66 -12.74
N TRP A 182 6.49 -10.72 -13.50
CA TRP A 182 6.76 -11.77 -14.49
C TRP A 182 8.07 -12.47 -14.20
N THR A 183 8.15 -13.73 -14.61
CA THR A 183 9.39 -14.51 -14.58
C THR A 183 9.66 -15.14 -15.93
N ALA A 184 10.91 -15.08 -16.38
CA ALA A 184 11.35 -15.78 -17.59
C ALA A 184 12.83 -16.13 -17.54
N VAL A 185 13.23 -17.12 -18.32
CA VAL A 185 14.64 -17.42 -18.57
C VAL A 185 15.12 -16.63 -19.79
N LEU A 186 16.17 -15.84 -19.59
CA LEU A 186 16.91 -15.06 -20.59
C LEU A 186 18.29 -15.69 -20.81
N ASN A 187 18.46 -16.34 -21.96
CA ASN A 187 19.72 -16.93 -22.40
C ASN A 187 20.49 -15.97 -23.33
N ALA A 188 21.70 -16.37 -23.70
CA ALA A 188 22.55 -15.66 -24.65
C ALA A 188 21.81 -15.37 -25.96
N GLY A 189 21.72 -14.09 -26.35
CA GLY A 189 21.04 -13.67 -27.57
C GLY A 189 19.51 -13.61 -27.50
N ASP A 190 18.89 -13.88 -26.33
CA ASP A 190 17.45 -13.81 -26.19
C ASP A 190 16.97 -12.35 -26.09
N THR A 191 15.84 -12.06 -26.75
CA THR A 191 15.04 -10.86 -26.48
C THR A 191 13.72 -11.26 -25.84
N ARG A 192 13.37 -10.65 -24.71
CA ARG A 192 12.10 -10.86 -24.01
C ARG A 192 11.42 -9.55 -23.70
N THR A 193 10.10 -9.53 -23.88
CA THR A 193 9.24 -8.39 -23.55
C THR A 193 8.19 -8.82 -22.53
N PHE A 194 7.91 -7.95 -21.57
CA PHE A 194 7.11 -8.22 -20.39
C PHE A 194 6.04 -7.14 -20.20
N GLY A 195 4.87 -7.56 -19.72
CA GLY A 195 3.74 -6.70 -19.39
C GLY A 195 3.02 -6.07 -20.57
N ALA A 196 1.91 -5.39 -20.26
CA ALA A 196 1.17 -4.60 -21.23
C ALA A 196 1.94 -3.30 -21.55
N THR A 197 2.45 -2.63 -20.50
CA THR A 197 3.38 -1.52 -20.62
C THR A 197 4.81 -2.06 -20.72
N LEU A 198 5.17 -2.36 -21.96
CA LEU A 198 6.31 -3.19 -22.35
C LEU A 198 7.62 -2.82 -21.63
N THR A 199 8.20 -3.80 -20.93
CA THR A 199 9.62 -3.80 -20.53
C THR A 199 10.33 -4.82 -21.42
N THR A 200 11.39 -4.43 -22.11
CA THR A 200 12.16 -5.35 -22.98
C THR A 200 13.60 -5.46 -22.52
N ILE A 201 14.10 -6.69 -22.45
CA ILE A 201 15.51 -7.00 -22.23
C ILE A 201 15.99 -7.81 -23.44
N SER A 202 17.02 -7.33 -24.12
CA SER A 202 17.71 -8.05 -25.18
C SER A 202 19.14 -8.35 -24.75
N ASP A 203 19.51 -9.62 -24.64
CA ASP A 203 20.89 -10.01 -24.37
C ASP A 203 21.71 -9.99 -25.67
N ASN A 204 22.76 -9.18 -25.71
CA ASN A 204 23.63 -9.03 -26.87
C ASN A 204 24.84 -9.98 -26.82
N ASN A 205 24.97 -10.77 -25.75
CA ASN A 205 26.17 -11.50 -25.42
C ASN A 205 26.20 -12.88 -26.07
N VAL A 206 27.04 -13.08 -27.09
CA VAL A 206 27.31 -14.42 -27.64
C VAL A 206 28.51 -15.03 -26.89
N GLY A 207 28.28 -15.53 -25.67
CA GLY A 207 29.26 -16.29 -24.88
C GLY A 207 29.81 -15.60 -23.63
N GLY A 208 29.20 -14.49 -23.19
CA GLY A 208 29.49 -13.81 -21.92
C GLY A 208 28.56 -14.23 -20.76
N ASN A 209 28.48 -13.39 -19.74
CA ASN A 209 27.49 -13.57 -18.67
C ASN A 209 26.09 -13.25 -19.22
N VAL A 210 25.12 -14.09 -18.87
CA VAL A 210 23.71 -13.96 -19.26
C VAL A 210 22.84 -13.76 -18.02
N PRO A 211 21.72 -13.05 -18.09
CA PRO A 211 20.86 -12.81 -16.92
C PRO A 211 20.33 -14.09 -16.26
N GLY A 212 20.05 -15.15 -17.02
CA GLY A 212 19.52 -16.41 -16.51
C GLY A 212 18.03 -16.30 -16.20
N ASN A 213 17.58 -16.85 -15.07
CA ASN A 213 16.21 -16.60 -14.62
C ASN A 213 16.10 -15.14 -14.16
N VAL A 214 15.12 -14.43 -14.70
CA VAL A 214 14.85 -13.03 -14.38
C VAL A 214 13.44 -12.90 -13.86
N THR A 215 13.30 -12.23 -12.72
CA THR A 215 12.03 -11.73 -12.19
C THR A 215 11.94 -10.25 -12.46
N ILE A 216 10.85 -9.81 -13.08
CA ILE A 216 10.57 -8.39 -13.36
C ILE A 216 9.30 -8.03 -12.61
N THR A 217 9.37 -6.99 -11.80
CA THR A 217 8.21 -6.41 -11.12
C THR A 217 8.09 -4.95 -11.55
N ARG A 218 6.98 -4.58 -12.19
CA ARG A 218 6.61 -3.18 -12.45
C ARG A 218 5.70 -2.70 -11.33
N THR A 219 6.02 -1.55 -10.76
CA THR A 219 5.24 -0.89 -9.71
C THR A 219 4.76 0.46 -10.25
N ASN A 220 3.45 0.69 -10.25
CA ASN A 220 2.82 1.92 -10.75
C ASN A 220 2.78 3.03 -9.68
N GLN A 221 3.94 3.30 -9.08
CA GLN A 221 4.20 4.42 -8.18
C GLN A 221 5.58 5.03 -8.49
N PRO A 222 5.79 6.34 -8.24
CA PRO A 222 7.11 6.92 -8.34
C PRO A 222 8.06 6.25 -7.35
N PRO A 223 9.35 6.16 -7.67
CA PRO A 223 10.38 5.65 -6.77
C PRO A 223 10.39 6.21 -5.34
N GLY A 224 9.98 7.47 -5.16
CA GLY A 224 9.87 8.12 -3.86
C GLY A 224 8.59 7.82 -3.07
N GLY A 225 7.60 7.18 -3.71
CA GLY A 225 6.23 7.08 -3.22
C GLY A 225 5.43 8.38 -3.41
N GLY A 226 4.11 8.29 -3.26
CA GLY A 226 3.22 9.44 -3.35
C GLY A 226 3.17 10.13 -4.72
N VAL A 227 3.05 11.46 -4.75
CA VAL A 227 2.93 12.21 -6.02
C VAL A 227 4.29 12.38 -6.69
N PRO A 228 4.42 12.10 -8.01
CA PRO A 228 5.68 12.28 -8.73
C PRO A 228 6.22 13.71 -8.63
N GLU A 229 7.52 13.83 -8.33
CA GLU A 229 8.21 15.11 -8.35
C GLU A 229 8.48 15.61 -9.77
N THR A 230 8.98 16.85 -9.89
CA THR A 230 9.23 17.44 -11.21
C THR A 230 10.25 16.61 -12.02
N GLY A 231 9.82 16.11 -13.18
CA GLY A 231 10.59 15.27 -14.08
C GLY A 231 10.59 13.79 -13.72
N GLU A 232 9.81 13.36 -12.73
CA GLU A 232 9.69 11.95 -12.31
C GLU A 232 8.51 11.25 -12.99
N MET A 233 8.71 9.98 -13.36
CA MET A 233 7.65 9.13 -13.86
C MET A 233 6.95 8.38 -12.72
N PRO A 234 5.64 8.12 -12.83
CA PRO A 234 4.82 7.46 -11.81
C PRO A 234 5.02 5.93 -11.76
N PHE A 235 6.21 5.42 -12.10
CA PHE A 235 6.48 4.00 -12.05
C PHE A 235 7.97 3.69 -11.83
N TYR A 236 8.26 2.48 -11.38
CA TYR A 236 9.57 1.88 -11.50
C TYR A 236 9.47 0.38 -11.81
N VAL A 237 10.55 -0.19 -12.33
CA VAL A 237 10.65 -1.61 -12.70
C VAL A 237 11.84 -2.22 -11.97
N THR A 238 11.56 -3.19 -11.11
CA THR A 238 12.58 -3.99 -10.42
C THR A 238 12.89 -5.25 -11.23
N ILE A 239 14.13 -5.38 -11.66
CA ILE A 239 14.64 -6.49 -12.47
C ILE A 239 15.66 -7.26 -11.63
N THR A 240 15.33 -8.50 -11.29
CA THR A 240 16.16 -9.39 -10.48
C THR A 240 16.61 -10.60 -11.31
N PRO A 241 17.84 -10.59 -11.84
CA PRO A 241 18.40 -11.74 -12.57
C PRO A 241 19.16 -12.71 -11.65
N ASP A 242 19.43 -13.93 -12.13
CA ASP A 242 20.34 -14.87 -11.48
C ASP A 242 21.79 -14.36 -11.50
N THR A 243 22.20 -13.73 -12.61
CA THR A 243 23.53 -13.12 -12.77
C THR A 243 23.39 -11.64 -13.05
N ASP A 244 24.00 -10.81 -12.20
CA ASP A 244 23.87 -9.34 -12.25
C ASP A 244 25.21 -8.59 -12.38
N SER A 245 26.15 -9.16 -13.14
CA SER A 245 27.46 -8.54 -13.32
C SER A 245 28.07 -8.89 -14.66
N GLY A 246 28.71 -7.90 -15.29
CA GLY A 246 29.36 -8.08 -16.59
C GLY A 246 28.37 -8.48 -17.69
N LEU A 247 27.11 -8.05 -17.56
CA LEU A 247 26.10 -8.26 -18.58
C LEU A 247 26.40 -7.38 -19.81
N ASP A 248 25.76 -7.72 -20.92
CA ASP A 248 25.68 -6.89 -22.11
C ASP A 248 24.25 -6.97 -22.64
N VAL A 249 23.37 -6.17 -22.03
CA VAL A 249 21.94 -6.18 -22.38
C VAL A 249 21.47 -4.81 -22.83
N ASP A 250 20.54 -4.79 -23.77
CA ASP A 250 19.76 -3.61 -24.10
C ASP A 250 18.48 -3.63 -23.25
N LEU A 251 18.25 -2.55 -22.52
CA LEU A 251 17.07 -2.37 -21.68
C LEU A 251 16.17 -1.29 -22.30
N THR A 252 14.94 -1.66 -22.60
CA THR A 252 13.89 -0.74 -23.04
C THR A 252 12.78 -0.68 -22.02
N LEU A 253 12.45 0.52 -21.55
CA LEU A 253 11.26 0.77 -20.75
C LEU A 253 10.28 1.60 -21.58
N CYS A 254 9.06 1.09 -21.73
CA CYS A 254 7.97 1.84 -22.34
C CYS A 254 7.04 2.42 -21.26
N TYR A 255 6.27 3.41 -21.68
CA TYR A 255 5.36 4.19 -20.86
C TYR A 255 4.08 4.53 -21.63
N THR A 256 3.06 5.03 -20.93
CA THR A 256 1.80 5.49 -21.54
C THR A 256 1.69 7.01 -21.51
N ASP A 257 0.84 7.57 -22.38
CA ASP A 257 0.54 9.01 -22.34
C ASP A 257 -0.08 9.42 -21.00
N TRP A 258 -0.83 8.50 -20.37
CA TRP A 258 -1.39 8.71 -19.04
C TRP A 258 -0.28 8.81 -17.98
N GLU A 259 0.73 7.94 -18.02
CA GLU A 259 1.87 8.01 -17.10
C GLU A 259 2.68 9.29 -17.25
N VAL A 260 2.83 9.81 -18.48
CA VAL A 260 3.45 11.12 -18.71
C VAL A 260 2.60 12.25 -18.12
N ALA A 261 1.28 12.16 -18.23
CA ALA A 261 0.34 13.14 -17.68
C ALA A 261 0.31 13.13 -16.14
N GLN A 262 0.53 11.98 -15.49
CA GLN A 262 0.68 11.88 -14.04
C GLN A 262 2.09 12.20 -13.55
N GLY A 263 3.11 12.05 -14.42
CA GLY A 263 4.47 12.44 -14.11
C GLY A 263 4.57 13.94 -13.81
N GLY A 264 5.53 14.33 -12.97
CA GLY A 264 5.64 15.72 -12.54
C GLY A 264 6.16 16.63 -13.66
N SER A 265 5.32 17.04 -14.61
CA SER A 265 5.75 17.87 -15.75
C SER A 265 6.87 17.22 -16.58
N VAL A 266 6.71 15.94 -16.92
CA VAL A 266 7.67 15.19 -17.74
C VAL A 266 7.70 15.73 -19.17
N VAL A 267 8.91 15.84 -19.74
CA VAL A 267 9.16 16.14 -21.15
C VAL A 267 9.72 14.89 -21.82
N GLU A 268 8.90 14.25 -22.65
CA GLU A 268 9.23 12.95 -23.26
C GLU A 268 10.57 12.93 -24.00
N ALA A 269 10.84 13.95 -24.81
CA ALA A 269 12.08 14.06 -25.58
C ALA A 269 13.35 14.16 -24.70
N GLY A 270 13.19 14.47 -23.41
CA GLY A 270 14.27 14.54 -22.43
C GLY A 270 14.32 13.36 -21.46
N LEU A 271 13.53 12.30 -21.69
CA LEU A 271 13.51 11.13 -20.82
C LEU A 271 14.83 10.35 -20.90
N GLN A 272 15.28 9.85 -19.76
CA GLN A 272 16.44 8.98 -19.62
C GLN A 272 16.21 7.91 -18.56
N LEU A 273 16.99 6.82 -18.61
CA LEU A 273 16.93 5.78 -17.60
C LEU A 273 17.71 6.18 -16.35
N PHE A 274 17.11 5.94 -15.20
CA PHE A 274 17.76 5.98 -13.89
C PHE A 274 17.81 4.57 -13.31
N ARG A 275 18.93 4.25 -12.67
CA ARG A 275 19.16 2.96 -12.01
C ARG A 275 19.30 3.15 -10.51
N TYR A 276 18.56 2.37 -9.73
CA TYR A 276 18.75 2.30 -8.29
C TYR A 276 20.00 1.49 -7.94
N THR A 277 20.94 2.09 -7.23
CA THR A 277 22.24 1.45 -6.93
C THR A 277 22.30 0.79 -5.54
N GLY A 278 21.28 0.97 -4.70
CA GLY A 278 21.26 0.51 -3.31
C GLY A 278 22.24 1.23 -2.36
N ALA A 279 23.32 1.81 -2.86
CA ALA A 279 24.27 2.60 -2.08
C ALA A 279 23.67 3.98 -1.74
N GLY A 280 23.23 4.14 -0.48
CA GLY A 280 22.70 5.41 0.03
C GLY A 280 21.34 5.81 -0.52
N GLY A 281 20.58 4.86 -1.10
CA GLY A 281 19.26 5.13 -1.67
C GLY A 281 19.29 5.92 -2.96
N VAL A 282 20.41 5.98 -3.69
CA VAL A 282 20.54 6.92 -4.83
C VAL A 282 20.12 6.28 -6.16
N TRP A 283 19.22 6.95 -6.86
CA TRP A 283 18.93 6.75 -8.28
C TRP A 283 19.97 7.45 -9.14
N SER A 284 20.79 6.68 -9.84
CA SER A 284 21.88 7.20 -10.67
C SER A 284 21.43 7.34 -12.13
N PRO A 285 21.71 8.48 -12.80
CA PRO A 285 21.43 8.64 -14.21
C PRO A 285 22.30 7.67 -15.03
N VAL A 286 21.65 6.92 -15.94
CA VAL A 286 22.33 6.04 -16.90
C VAL A 286 22.26 6.62 -18.31
N GLY A 287 21.27 7.49 -18.57
CA GLY A 287 21.05 8.11 -19.87
C GLY A 287 20.09 7.30 -20.75
N ALA A 288 20.00 7.70 -22.01
CA ALA A 288 19.27 6.99 -23.05
C ALA A 288 20.09 7.00 -24.35
N ASP A 289 20.04 5.91 -25.10
CA ASP A 289 20.60 5.85 -26.46
C ASP A 289 19.52 6.07 -27.51
N VAL A 290 18.27 5.67 -27.22
CA VAL A 290 17.08 5.96 -28.04
C VAL A 290 15.95 6.45 -27.15
N VAL A 291 15.33 7.57 -27.55
CA VAL A 291 14.07 8.06 -27.01
C VAL A 291 13.08 8.07 -28.17
N ASP A 292 12.16 7.11 -28.16
CA ASP A 292 11.10 6.97 -29.17
C ASP A 292 9.78 7.49 -28.61
N THR A 293 9.53 8.78 -28.83
CA THR A 293 8.29 9.46 -28.39
C THR A 293 7.08 9.13 -29.26
N VAL A 294 7.21 8.28 -30.27
CA VAL A 294 6.08 7.82 -31.08
C VAL A 294 5.53 6.51 -30.53
N ASN A 295 6.42 5.63 -30.06
CA ASN A 295 6.07 4.37 -29.43
C ASN A 295 6.17 4.42 -27.90
N ASN A 296 6.44 5.59 -27.33
CA ASN A 296 6.58 5.83 -25.90
C ASN A 296 7.57 4.90 -25.21
N CYS A 297 8.77 4.76 -25.77
CA CYS A 297 9.80 3.87 -25.26
C CYS A 297 11.17 4.55 -25.18
N VAL A 298 11.92 4.21 -24.15
CA VAL A 298 13.31 4.67 -23.98
C VAL A 298 14.22 3.45 -23.85
N THR A 299 15.28 3.41 -24.65
CA THR A 299 16.24 2.31 -24.68
C THR A 299 17.63 2.75 -24.26
N LYS A 300 18.26 1.95 -23.42
CA LYS A 300 19.69 2.03 -23.10
C LYS A 300 20.39 0.76 -23.56
N TYR A 301 21.49 0.93 -24.29
CA TYR A 301 22.32 -0.16 -24.78
C TYR A 301 23.48 -0.47 -23.83
N ASN A 302 23.98 -1.71 -23.91
CA ASN A 302 25.15 -2.20 -23.18
C ASN A 302 25.05 -2.01 -21.65
N VAL A 303 23.88 -2.26 -21.07
CA VAL A 303 23.65 -2.29 -19.63
C VAL A 303 24.41 -3.48 -19.04
N THR A 304 25.26 -3.22 -18.04
CA THR A 304 26.17 -4.22 -17.48
C THR A 304 25.70 -4.84 -16.16
N GLN A 305 24.67 -4.26 -15.57
CA GLN A 305 24.01 -4.70 -14.35
C GLN A 305 22.56 -4.20 -14.36
N LEU A 306 21.64 -5.02 -13.89
CA LEU A 306 20.22 -4.75 -13.66
C LEU A 306 19.99 -4.40 -12.18
N SER A 307 18.76 -4.03 -11.81
CA SER A 307 18.31 -3.63 -10.46
C SER A 307 16.89 -3.06 -10.59
N SER A 308 16.49 -2.11 -9.75
CA SER A 308 15.36 -1.22 -10.05
C SER A 308 15.76 -0.10 -11.02
N TRP A 309 14.83 0.21 -11.92
CA TRP A 309 14.97 1.17 -13.01
C TRP A 309 13.72 2.03 -13.13
N THR A 310 13.87 3.26 -13.58
CA THR A 310 12.75 4.15 -13.91
C THR A 310 13.17 5.12 -15.00
N LEU A 311 12.20 5.88 -15.50
CA LEU A 311 12.42 6.96 -16.45
C LEU A 311 12.21 8.30 -15.74
N GLY A 312 12.91 9.33 -16.23
CA GLY A 312 12.69 10.69 -15.77
C GLY A 312 13.50 11.69 -16.57
N ASN A 313 13.22 12.98 -16.36
CA ASN A 313 14.08 14.07 -16.79
C ASN A 313 15.15 14.40 -15.74
N LEU A 314 14.84 14.15 -14.47
CA LEU A 314 15.71 14.37 -13.31
C LEU A 314 15.80 13.09 -12.47
N ALA A 315 16.83 13.00 -11.63
CA ALA A 315 16.94 11.87 -10.71
C ALA A 315 15.75 11.88 -9.76
N PRO A 316 14.98 10.77 -9.68
CA PRO A 316 13.83 10.69 -8.78
C PRO A 316 14.30 10.70 -7.33
N THR A 317 13.42 11.13 -6.44
CA THR A 317 13.64 10.93 -5.02
C THR A 317 13.54 9.46 -4.69
N ALA A 318 14.36 9.00 -3.75
CA ALA A 318 14.19 7.68 -3.19
C ALA A 318 13.47 7.80 -1.86
N VAL A 319 12.71 6.78 -1.52
CA VAL A 319 12.18 6.61 -0.16
C VAL A 319 13.34 6.74 0.81
N SER A 320 13.36 7.86 1.54
CA SER A 320 14.30 8.10 2.62
C SER A 320 13.61 7.73 3.92
N LEU A 321 14.26 6.87 4.72
CA LEU A 321 13.79 6.57 6.06
C LEU A 321 14.02 7.81 6.95
N GLU A 322 13.10 8.77 6.94
CA GLU A 322 13.29 10.07 7.59
C GLU A 322 13.48 9.95 9.10
N SER A 323 12.82 8.98 9.75
CA SER A 323 13.13 8.56 11.12
C SER A 323 12.42 7.26 11.48
N MET A 324 13.05 6.42 12.31
CA MET A 324 12.32 5.44 13.11
C MET A 324 12.12 6.00 14.51
N SER A 325 10.89 6.32 14.89
CA SER A 325 10.55 6.55 16.29
C SER A 325 9.89 5.29 16.83
N GLY A 326 10.67 4.45 17.52
CA GLY A 326 10.13 3.34 18.29
C GLY A 326 9.43 3.89 19.53
N GLY A 327 8.11 4.05 19.46
CA GLY A 327 7.29 4.28 20.64
C GLY A 327 7.35 3.05 21.53
N LEU A 328 7.99 3.14 22.70
CA LEU A 328 7.85 2.12 23.73
C LEU A 328 6.40 2.11 24.19
N HIS A 329 5.61 1.16 23.68
CA HIS A 329 4.30 0.84 24.23
C HIS A 329 4.50 0.46 25.71
N GLU A 330 3.76 1.12 26.63
CA GLU A 330 3.95 1.04 28.10
C GLU A 330 3.87 -0.39 28.69
N THR A 331 3.51 -1.40 27.90
CA THR A 331 3.55 -2.81 28.30
C THR A 331 4.94 -3.46 28.23
N ALA A 332 5.93 -2.84 27.57
CA ALA A 332 7.29 -3.39 27.44
C ALA A 332 8.16 -3.21 28.71
N VAL A 333 7.79 -2.32 29.63
CA VAL A 333 8.57 -2.05 30.85
C VAL A 333 8.58 -3.28 31.80
N SER A 334 7.55 -4.13 31.75
CA SER A 334 7.50 -5.33 32.60
C SER A 334 8.43 -6.47 32.13
N TYR A 335 8.74 -6.55 30.83
CA TYR A 335 9.63 -7.59 30.30
C TYR A 335 11.10 -7.16 30.30
N LEU A 336 11.39 -5.87 30.14
CA LEU A 336 12.76 -5.33 30.23
C LEU A 336 13.33 -5.38 31.66
N VAL A 337 12.48 -5.21 32.68
CA VAL A 337 12.91 -5.38 34.09
C VAL A 337 13.17 -6.86 34.42
N ALA A 338 12.41 -7.79 33.83
CA ALA A 338 12.62 -9.23 33.99
C ALA A 338 13.89 -9.75 33.27
N LEU A 339 14.19 -9.23 32.07
CA LEU A 339 15.43 -9.55 31.36
C LEU A 339 16.66 -8.93 32.03
N ALA A 340 16.58 -7.70 32.54
CA ALA A 340 17.68 -7.09 33.29
C ALA A 340 17.95 -7.78 34.64
N ALA A 341 16.91 -8.24 35.35
CA ALA A 341 17.05 -8.98 36.60
C ALA A 341 17.64 -10.39 36.41
N SER A 342 17.29 -11.07 35.32
CA SER A 342 17.83 -12.40 34.98
C SER A 342 19.28 -12.35 34.46
N LEU A 343 19.67 -11.28 33.75
CA LEU A 343 21.05 -11.04 33.33
C LEU A 343 21.97 -10.63 34.51
N LEU A 344 21.50 -9.84 35.47
CA LEU A 344 22.27 -9.54 36.70
C LEU A 344 22.40 -10.75 37.64
N GLY A 345 21.37 -11.59 37.74
CA GLY A 345 21.41 -12.84 38.51
C GLY A 345 22.32 -13.91 37.90
N GLY A 346 22.35 -14.00 36.56
CA GLY A 346 23.24 -14.91 35.84
C GLY A 346 24.72 -14.53 35.95
N PHE A 347 25.04 -13.24 35.88
CA PHE A 347 26.43 -12.76 36.02
C PHE A 347 27.01 -12.94 37.42
N THR A 348 26.19 -12.80 38.47
CA THR A 348 26.63 -13.02 39.86
C THR A 348 26.90 -14.50 40.15
N LEU A 349 26.10 -15.43 39.60
CA LEU A 349 26.36 -16.88 39.74
C LEU A 349 27.62 -17.35 38.98
N LEU A 350 27.90 -16.80 37.80
CA LEU A 350 29.12 -17.14 37.03
C LEU A 350 30.41 -16.60 37.67
N LEU A 351 30.36 -15.42 38.31
CA LEU A 351 31.49 -14.85 39.03
C LEU A 351 31.79 -15.60 40.34
N LEU A 352 30.78 -16.12 41.03
CA LEU A 352 30.95 -16.97 42.21
C LEU A 352 31.53 -18.35 41.85
N ARG A 353 31.12 -18.96 40.72
CA ARG A 353 31.71 -20.23 40.25
C ARG A 353 33.17 -20.10 39.82
N ARG A 354 33.55 -18.99 39.15
CA ARG A 354 34.96 -18.74 38.77
C ARG A 354 35.86 -18.47 39.98
N ARG A 355 35.37 -17.80 41.04
CA ARG A 355 36.15 -17.59 42.28
C ARG A 355 36.35 -18.89 43.09
N GLN A 356 35.35 -19.78 43.14
CA GLN A 356 35.50 -21.07 43.82
C GLN A 356 36.43 -22.05 43.08
N MET A 357 36.43 -22.05 41.74
CA MET A 357 37.39 -22.85 40.97
C MET A 357 38.83 -22.32 41.09
N ALA A 358 39.05 -21.00 41.10
CA ALA A 358 40.39 -20.42 41.27
C ALA A 358 41.01 -20.69 42.66
N MET A 359 40.19 -20.76 43.72
CA MET A 359 40.65 -21.15 45.07
C MET A 359 40.92 -22.66 45.20
N ALA A 360 40.30 -23.51 44.39
CA ALA A 360 40.59 -24.95 44.37
C ALA A 360 41.93 -25.27 43.70
N THR A 361 42.32 -24.51 42.66
CA THR A 361 43.60 -24.70 41.95
C THR A 361 44.82 -24.19 42.74
N GLN A 362 44.66 -23.16 43.60
CA GLN A 362 45.73 -22.70 44.48
C GLN A 362 46.01 -23.62 45.69
N LYS A 363 45.07 -24.52 46.05
CA LYS A 363 45.29 -25.47 47.16
C LYS A 363 46.09 -26.72 46.76
N HIS A 364 46.31 -26.97 45.46
CA HIS A 364 47.03 -28.16 44.99
C HIS A 364 48.51 -27.94 44.62
N HIS A 365 48.99 -26.69 44.59
CA HIS A 365 50.41 -26.35 44.36
C HIS A 365 51.21 -26.02 45.64
N GLY A 366 50.63 -26.27 46.83
CA GLY A 366 51.26 -26.05 48.13
C GLY A 366 51.77 -27.31 48.86
N LYS A 367 51.84 -28.47 48.18
CA LYS A 367 52.40 -29.72 48.74
C LYS A 367 53.18 -30.49 47.67
N MET A 368 54.31 -29.94 47.26
CA MET A 368 55.48 -30.72 46.81
C MET A 368 56.74 -29.97 47.29
N ASN A 369 57.11 -30.24 48.53
CA ASN A 369 58.47 -30.41 49.00
C ASN A 369 58.45 -31.65 49.89
#